data_AF-K1S5B8-F1
#
_entry.id   AF-K1S5B8-F1
#
_cell.length_a   1.000
_cell.length_b   1.000
_cell.length_c   1.000
_cell.angle_alpha   90.00
_cell.angle_beta   90.00
_cell.angle_gamma   90.00
#
_symmetry.space_group_name_H-M   'P 1'
#
loop_
_entity.id
_entity.type
_entity.pdbx_description
1 polymer ?
#
loop_
_entity_poly.entity_id
_entity_poly.type
_entity_poly.pdbx_seq_one_letter_code
_entity_poly.pdbx_strand_id
1 'polypeptide(L)'
;MVAGRVQTPTLALVCQRYLENRDFTAQTFYRLKLHTAKDATAFSALSVDKYASQVEATQHRQAVLESAEVRIVKVESRETTENVPLLYDLTSLQRDANRRHGFPAEKTLNIAQDLYEAKLITYPRTGSRYIPEDLYAQVPALLNSLHLHPEFGRYALELAEIPLNRHSVNNDKVTDHHALLI
;
A
#
# COMPACT_ATOMS: atom_id res chain seq x y z
N MET A 1 12.27 0.73 -36.51
CA MET A 1 11.53 0.54 -35.24
C MET A 1 12.06 -0.72 -34.57
N VAL A 2 12.52 -0.62 -33.34
CA VAL A 2 12.95 -1.80 -32.56
C VAL A 2 11.71 -2.33 -31.84
N ALA A 3 11.30 -3.55 -32.18
CA ALA A 3 10.25 -4.28 -31.45
C ALA A 3 10.94 -5.26 -30.49
N GLY A 4 10.56 -5.23 -29.21
CA GLY A 4 11.22 -6.01 -28.17
C GLY A 4 10.22 -6.59 -27.18
N ARG A 5 10.44 -7.83 -26.75
CA ARG A 5 9.53 -8.58 -25.85
C ARG A 5 9.23 -7.91 -24.50
N VAL A 6 10.02 -6.91 -24.10
CA VAL A 6 9.81 -6.11 -22.88
C VAL A 6 9.41 -4.68 -23.21
N GLN A 7 10.13 -4.03 -24.13
CA GLN A 7 9.88 -2.62 -24.47
C GLN A 7 8.49 -2.40 -25.08
N THR A 8 8.06 -3.29 -25.97
CA THR A 8 6.76 -3.19 -26.65
C THR A 8 5.57 -3.34 -25.67
N PRO A 9 5.48 -4.35 -24.80
CA PRO A 9 4.40 -4.41 -23.82
C PRO A 9 4.45 -3.27 -22.80
N THR A 10 5.64 -2.81 -22.37
CA THR A 10 5.74 -1.63 -21.48
C THR A 10 5.17 -0.37 -22.13
N LEU A 11 5.50 -0.12 -23.40
CA LEU A 11 4.92 1.00 -24.14
C LEU A 11 3.40 0.84 -24.30
N ALA A 12 2.93 -0.38 -24.58
CA ALA A 12 1.51 -0.66 -24.71
C ALA A 12 0.72 -0.31 -23.43
N LEU A 13 1.27 -0.59 -22.24
CA LEU A 13 0.64 -0.20 -20.97
C LEU A 13 0.46 1.32 -20.85
N VAL A 14 1.47 2.10 -21.25
CA VAL A 14 1.39 3.57 -21.23
C VAL A 14 0.38 4.08 -22.25
N CYS A 15 0.41 3.55 -23.49
CA CYS A 15 -0.55 3.90 -24.53
C CYS A 15 -1.98 3.57 -24.12
N GLN A 16 -2.21 2.40 -23.51
CA GLN A 16 -3.53 1.99 -23.04
C GLN A 16 -4.05 2.95 -21.95
N ARG A 17 -3.24 3.24 -20.92
CA ARG A 17 -3.61 4.22 -19.88
C ARG A 17 -3.89 5.61 -20.46
N TYR A 18 -3.13 6.03 -21.47
CA TYR A 18 -3.37 7.30 -22.17
C TYR A 18 -4.72 7.30 -22.89
N LEU A 19 -5.04 6.25 -23.65
CA LEU A 19 -6.32 6.13 -24.35
C LEU A 19 -7.49 6.05 -23.38
N GLU A 20 -7.38 5.27 -22.31
CA GLU A 20 -8.39 5.19 -21.26
C GLU A 20 -8.67 6.58 -20.65
N ASN A 21 -7.62 7.36 -20.34
CA ASN A 21 -7.78 8.71 -19.80
C ASN A 21 -8.33 9.71 -20.83
N ARG A 22 -7.89 9.62 -22.09
CA ARG A 22 -8.32 10.52 -23.17
C ARG A 22 -9.78 10.29 -23.53
N ASP A 23 -10.19 9.02 -23.58
CA ASP A 23 -11.53 8.61 -23.99
C ASP A 23 -12.51 8.60 -22.79
N PHE A 24 -12.01 8.80 -21.56
CA PHE A 24 -12.84 8.95 -20.37
C PHE A 24 -13.67 10.24 -20.44
N THR A 25 -15.00 10.07 -20.52
CA THR A 25 -15.94 11.17 -20.40
C THR A 25 -16.48 11.21 -18.97
N ALA A 26 -16.12 12.25 -18.22
CA ALA A 26 -16.62 12.42 -16.86
C ALA A 26 -18.14 12.56 -16.85
N GLN A 27 -18.80 11.76 -16.02
CA GLN A 27 -20.26 11.79 -15.86
C GLN A 27 -20.61 12.33 -14.47
N THR A 28 -21.53 13.29 -14.43
CA THR A 28 -22.06 13.79 -13.17
C THR A 28 -23.02 12.76 -12.60
N PHE A 29 -22.87 12.46 -11.31
CA PHE A 29 -23.83 11.66 -10.57
C PHE A 29 -24.07 12.30 -9.20
N TYR A 30 -25.22 11.99 -8.62
CA TYR A 30 -25.66 12.54 -7.35
C TYR A 30 -25.83 11.42 -6.33
N ARG A 31 -25.52 11.70 -5.07
CA ARG A 31 -25.82 10.84 -3.93
C ARG A 31 -26.49 11.66 -2.85
N LEU A 32 -27.43 11.06 -2.14
CA LEU A 32 -28.05 11.71 -1.00
C LEU A 32 -27.15 11.56 0.20
N LYS A 33 -26.90 12.67 0.90
CA LYS A 33 -26.18 12.69 2.17
C LYS A 33 -27.14 13.12 3.27
N LEU A 34 -27.47 12.18 4.14
CA LEU A 34 -28.29 12.43 5.32
C LEU A 34 -27.36 12.79 6.49
N HIS A 35 -27.63 13.92 7.15
CA HIS A 35 -27.02 14.27 8.42
C HIS A 35 -28.01 13.98 9.54
N THR A 36 -27.60 13.19 10.53
CA THR A 36 -28.48 12.77 11.64
C THR A 36 -27.67 12.58 12.92
N ALA A 37 -28.35 12.36 14.05
CA ALA A 37 -27.72 12.09 15.32
C ALA A 37 -28.49 11.04 16.11
N LYS A 38 -27.76 10.26 16.92
CA LYS A 38 -28.32 9.34 17.91
C LYS A 38 -27.51 9.47 19.19
N ASP A 39 -28.17 9.59 20.35
CA ASP A 39 -27.52 9.65 21.67
C ASP A 39 -26.36 10.68 21.72
N ALA A 40 -26.64 11.91 21.26
CA ALA A 40 -25.66 13.01 21.12
C ALA A 40 -24.48 12.77 20.15
N THR A 41 -24.48 11.66 19.41
CA THR A 41 -23.46 11.36 18.39
C THR A 41 -24.00 11.70 17.01
N ALA A 42 -23.47 12.77 16.40
CA ALA A 42 -23.79 13.17 15.03
C ALA A 42 -23.00 12.35 14.00
N PHE A 43 -23.66 11.93 12.93
CA PHE A 43 -23.02 11.23 11.82
C PHE A 43 -23.74 11.52 10.50
N SER A 44 -23.11 11.12 9.39
CA SER A 44 -23.74 11.20 8.07
C SER A 44 -23.81 9.86 7.38
N ALA A 45 -24.93 9.57 6.73
CA ALA A 45 -25.11 8.42 5.87
C ALA A 45 -25.20 8.86 4.41
N LEU A 46 -24.57 8.09 3.52
CA LEU A 46 -24.70 8.27 2.07
C LEU A 46 -25.66 7.22 1.51
N SER A 47 -26.50 7.61 0.55
CA SER A 47 -27.34 6.66 -0.18
C SER A 47 -26.50 5.56 -0.82
N VAL A 48 -27.00 4.33 -0.80
CA VAL A 48 -26.39 3.21 -1.54
C VAL A 48 -26.41 3.53 -3.03
N ASP A 49 -27.56 4.03 -3.50
CA ASP A 49 -27.77 4.38 -4.90
C ASP A 49 -27.03 5.67 -5.29
N LYS A 50 -26.66 5.72 -6.57
CA LYS A 50 -26.17 6.90 -7.27
C LYS A 50 -27.19 7.26 -8.34
N TYR A 51 -27.58 8.53 -8.39
CA TYR A 51 -28.57 9.04 -9.34
C TYR A 51 -27.87 9.74 -10.49
N ALA A 52 -28.31 9.51 -11.73
CA ALA A 52 -27.68 10.07 -12.91
C ALA A 52 -28.05 11.55 -13.12
N SER A 53 -29.18 11.99 -12.58
CA SER A 53 -29.67 13.36 -12.72
C SER A 53 -30.00 14.02 -11.38
N GLN A 54 -29.91 15.35 -11.35
CA GLN A 54 -30.28 16.13 -10.17
C GLN A 54 -31.79 16.05 -9.88
N VAL A 55 -32.61 15.95 -10.94
CA VAL A 55 -34.07 15.86 -10.82
C VAL A 55 -34.47 14.58 -10.07
N GLU A 56 -33.94 13.44 -10.51
CA GLU A 56 -34.13 12.14 -9.86
C GLU A 56 -33.65 12.16 -8.41
N ALA A 57 -32.42 12.66 -8.17
CA ALA A 57 -31.90 12.81 -6.81
C ALA A 57 -32.81 13.70 -5.93
N THR A 58 -33.38 14.78 -6.49
CA THR A 58 -34.25 15.70 -5.75
C THR A 58 -35.58 15.05 -5.40
N GLN A 59 -36.15 14.23 -6.28
CA GLN A 59 -37.37 13.46 -6.01
C GLN A 59 -37.15 12.47 -4.86
N HIS A 60 -36.07 11.69 -4.90
CA HIS A 60 -35.71 10.78 -3.81
C HIS A 60 -35.40 11.52 -2.51
N ARG A 61 -34.71 12.67 -2.59
CA ARG A 61 -34.47 13.54 -1.43
C ARG A 61 -35.79 13.98 -0.79
N GLN A 62 -36.76 14.38 -1.59
CA GLN A 62 -38.06 14.84 -1.10
C GLN A 62 -38.80 13.71 -0.37
N ALA A 63 -38.83 12.50 -0.94
CA ALA A 63 -39.42 11.33 -0.28
C ALA A 63 -38.74 11.00 1.07
N VAL A 64 -37.42 11.18 1.17
CA VAL A 64 -36.68 11.02 2.43
C VAL A 64 -37.02 12.11 3.45
N LEU A 65 -37.21 13.37 3.01
CA LEU A 65 -37.60 14.47 3.90
C LEU A 65 -39.05 14.35 4.41
N GLU A 66 -39.92 13.74 3.62
CA GLU A 66 -41.31 13.43 4.02
C GLU A 66 -41.40 12.25 4.99
N SER A 67 -40.31 11.48 5.13
CA SER A 67 -40.24 10.40 6.11
C SER A 67 -40.06 10.98 7.52
N ALA A 68 -40.91 10.55 8.46
CA ALA A 68 -40.89 11.05 9.84
C ALA A 68 -39.71 10.53 10.67
N GLU A 69 -39.17 9.35 10.31
CA GLU A 69 -38.10 8.68 11.05
C GLU A 69 -37.11 7.96 10.14
N VAL A 70 -35.89 7.77 10.64
CA VAL A 70 -34.86 6.98 9.99
C VAL A 70 -34.54 5.80 10.90
N ARG A 71 -34.63 4.58 10.36
CA ARG A 71 -34.38 3.36 11.10
C ARG A 71 -33.01 2.77 10.75
N ILE A 72 -32.26 2.41 11.79
CA ILE A 72 -31.05 1.60 11.62
C ILE A 72 -31.47 0.18 11.24
N VAL A 73 -31.16 -0.23 10.02
CA VAL A 73 -31.47 -1.57 9.49
C VAL A 73 -30.41 -2.62 9.84
N LYS A 74 -29.14 -2.20 9.99
CA LYS A 74 -28.03 -3.10 10.27
C LYS A 74 -26.89 -2.33 10.94
N VAL A 75 -26.27 -2.94 11.95
CA VAL A 75 -25.00 -2.49 12.53
C VAL A 75 -24.06 -3.68 12.50
N GLU A 76 -22.93 -3.53 11.85
CA GLU A 76 -21.86 -4.52 11.85
C GLU A 76 -20.59 -3.86 12.35
N SER A 77 -19.94 -4.52 13.29
CA SER A 77 -18.58 -4.21 13.71
C SER A 77 -17.71 -5.42 13.38
N ARG A 78 -16.58 -5.17 12.74
CA ARG A 78 -15.61 -6.20 12.41
C ARG A 78 -14.25 -5.74 12.89
N GLU A 79 -13.63 -6.57 13.71
CA GLU A 79 -12.22 -6.41 14.02
C GLU A 79 -11.40 -6.82 12.80
N THR A 80 -10.53 -5.92 12.33
CA THR A 80 -9.63 -6.16 11.22
C THR A 80 -8.21 -5.91 11.66
N THR A 81 -7.34 -6.90 11.49
CA THR A 81 -5.90 -6.75 11.69
C THR A 81 -5.23 -6.45 10.36
N GLU A 82 -4.52 -5.33 10.29
CA GLU A 82 -3.64 -5.02 9.16
C GLU A 82 -2.25 -5.58 9.44
N ASN A 83 -1.76 -6.44 8.56
CA ASN A 83 -0.41 -6.98 8.68
C ASN A 83 0.63 -5.93 8.29
N VAL A 84 1.77 -5.95 8.97
CA VAL A 84 2.93 -5.15 8.59
C VAL A 84 3.33 -5.46 7.13
N PRO A 85 3.76 -4.46 6.36
CA PRO A 85 4.27 -4.69 5.01
C PRO A 85 5.40 -5.73 5.01
N LEU A 86 5.46 -6.54 3.95
CA LEU A 86 6.60 -7.42 3.73
C LEU A 86 7.89 -6.61 3.53
N LEU A 87 9.03 -7.27 3.71
CA LEU A 87 10.35 -6.69 3.46
C LEU A 87 10.51 -6.26 2.00
N TYR A 88 11.58 -5.51 1.70
CA TYR A 88 11.82 -5.01 0.35
C TYR A 88 12.36 -6.09 -0.59
N ASP A 89 11.80 -6.13 -1.79
CA ASP A 89 12.49 -6.60 -2.99
C ASP A 89 12.99 -5.37 -3.78
N LEU A 90 13.70 -5.58 -4.90
CA LEU A 90 14.19 -4.45 -5.70
C LEU A 90 13.06 -3.55 -6.21
N THR A 91 11.98 -4.14 -6.69
CA THR A 91 10.88 -3.40 -7.33
C THR A 91 10.11 -2.54 -6.32
N SER A 92 9.84 -3.06 -5.13
CA SER A 92 9.17 -2.34 -4.06
C SER A 92 10.06 -1.25 -3.48
N LEU A 93 11.37 -1.48 -3.36
CA LEU A 93 12.34 -0.43 -2.98
C LEU A 93 12.37 0.68 -4.03
N GLN A 94 12.48 0.34 -5.32
CA GLN A 94 12.45 1.30 -6.43
C GLN A 94 11.15 2.11 -6.44
N ARG A 95 10.00 1.47 -6.20
CA ARG A 95 8.69 2.14 -6.14
C ARG A 95 8.61 3.12 -4.97
N ASP A 96 9.10 2.75 -3.80
CA ASP A 96 9.00 3.62 -2.62
C ASP A 96 10.03 4.76 -2.68
N ALA A 97 11.25 4.49 -3.15
CA ALA A 97 12.25 5.53 -3.41
C ALA A 97 11.78 6.52 -4.49
N ASN A 98 11.08 6.05 -5.53
CA ASN A 98 10.46 6.93 -6.51
C ASN A 98 9.38 7.81 -5.88
N ARG A 99 8.48 7.22 -5.06
CA ARG A 99 7.42 7.97 -4.38
C ARG A 99 7.95 9.01 -3.40
N ARG A 100 8.95 8.67 -2.60
CA ARG A 100 9.46 9.52 -1.51
C ARG A 100 10.51 10.53 -1.97
N HIS A 101 11.33 10.16 -2.96
CA HIS A 101 12.51 10.92 -3.34
C HIS A 101 12.60 11.23 -4.85
N GLY A 102 11.63 10.79 -5.65
CA GLY A 102 11.64 10.99 -7.11
C GLY A 102 12.74 10.22 -7.84
N PHE A 103 13.38 9.24 -7.18
CA PHE A 103 14.48 8.50 -7.81
C PHE A 103 13.95 7.62 -8.96
N PRO A 104 14.58 7.65 -10.14
CA PRO A 104 14.31 6.65 -11.16
C PRO A 104 14.78 5.27 -10.68
N ALA A 105 14.22 4.22 -11.28
CA ALA A 105 14.53 2.83 -10.92
C ALA A 105 16.05 2.54 -10.99
N GLU A 106 16.73 3.04 -12.02
CA GLU A 106 18.17 2.89 -12.22
C GLU A 106 19.00 3.52 -11.10
N LYS A 107 18.67 4.75 -10.68
CA LYS A 107 19.37 5.42 -9.58
C LYS A 107 19.27 4.63 -8.27
N THR A 108 18.07 4.12 -7.97
CA THR A 108 17.87 3.30 -6.76
C THR A 108 18.67 2.00 -6.81
N LEU A 109 18.70 1.36 -7.99
CA LEU A 109 19.50 0.16 -8.20
C LEU A 109 21.00 0.42 -8.02
N ASN A 110 21.52 1.52 -8.59
CA ASN A 110 22.94 1.86 -8.47
C ASN A 110 23.32 2.09 -7.00
N ILE A 111 22.53 2.87 -6.25
CA ILE A 111 22.78 3.10 -4.82
C ILE A 111 22.74 1.77 -4.04
N ALA A 112 21.75 0.92 -4.29
CA ALA A 112 21.65 -0.37 -3.60
C ALA A 112 22.83 -1.29 -3.96
N GLN A 113 23.30 -1.26 -5.20
CA GLN A 113 24.47 -2.00 -5.65
C GLN A 113 25.75 -1.51 -4.94
N ASP A 114 25.95 -0.20 -4.82
CA ASP A 114 27.09 0.39 -4.10
C ASP A 114 27.09 -0.03 -2.62
N LEU A 115 25.92 -0.01 -1.97
CA LEU A 115 25.77 -0.45 -0.57
C LEU A 115 26.06 -1.95 -0.40
N TYR A 116 25.63 -2.78 -1.35
CA TYR A 116 25.91 -4.21 -1.34
C TYR A 116 27.41 -4.51 -1.50
N GLU A 117 28.08 -3.81 -2.41
CA GLU A 117 29.52 -3.94 -2.63
C GLU A 117 30.32 -3.45 -1.41
N ALA A 118 29.80 -2.44 -0.70
CA ALA A 118 30.30 -1.99 0.60
C ALA A 118 29.91 -2.92 1.78
N LYS A 119 29.16 -4.01 1.53
CA LYS A 119 28.67 -4.98 2.53
C LYS A 119 27.78 -4.38 3.62
N LEU A 120 27.01 -3.34 3.25
CA LEU A 120 26.06 -2.67 4.14
C LEU A 120 24.62 -3.17 4.00
N ILE A 121 24.34 -3.91 2.92
CA ILE A 121 23.05 -4.56 2.68
C ILE A 121 23.27 -5.91 2.01
N THR A 122 22.23 -6.74 1.99
CA THR A 122 22.21 -8.01 1.27
C THR A 122 21.92 -7.81 -0.22
N TYR A 123 22.04 -8.88 -1.02
CA TYR A 123 21.99 -8.80 -2.48
C TYR A 123 20.72 -8.08 -3.02
N PRO A 124 20.87 -6.95 -3.75
CA PRO A 124 19.75 -6.05 -4.01
C PRO A 124 18.91 -6.41 -5.23
N ARG A 125 19.36 -7.33 -6.09
CA ARG A 125 18.61 -7.78 -7.27
C ARG A 125 17.76 -9.00 -6.95
N THR A 126 17.04 -8.92 -5.83
CA THR A 126 16.11 -9.94 -5.37
C THR A 126 14.68 -9.60 -5.80
N GLY A 127 13.92 -10.63 -6.15
CA GLY A 127 12.46 -10.56 -6.34
C GLY A 127 11.66 -11.09 -5.14
N SER A 128 12.35 -11.58 -4.10
CA SER A 128 11.69 -12.08 -2.90
C SER A 128 11.45 -10.96 -1.89
N ARG A 129 10.30 -11.02 -1.22
CA ARG A 129 9.96 -10.19 -0.07
C ARG A 129 9.93 -10.98 1.25
N TYR A 130 10.47 -12.20 1.21
CA TYR A 130 10.55 -13.13 2.34
C TYR A 130 12.01 -13.44 2.70
N ILE A 131 12.23 -13.79 3.96
CA ILE A 131 13.48 -14.34 4.46
C ILE A 131 13.26 -15.77 4.96
N PRO A 132 14.28 -16.63 4.88
CA PRO A 132 14.22 -17.96 5.44
C PRO A 132 14.40 -17.95 6.97
N GLU A 133 14.06 -19.06 7.62
CA GLU A 133 14.10 -19.23 9.08
C GLU A 133 15.50 -19.01 9.69
N ASP A 134 16.53 -19.50 9.01
CA ASP A 134 17.94 -19.36 9.41
C ASP A 134 18.40 -17.89 9.38
N LEU A 135 17.89 -17.10 8.44
CA LEU A 135 18.17 -15.67 8.40
C LEU A 135 17.34 -14.90 9.43
N TYR A 136 16.11 -15.31 9.71
CA TYR A 136 15.31 -14.71 10.78
C TYR A 136 16.02 -14.82 12.14
N ALA A 137 16.70 -15.93 12.42
CA ALA A 137 17.49 -16.10 13.64
C ALA A 137 18.62 -15.05 13.80
N GLN A 138 19.05 -14.42 12.72
CA GLN A 138 20.11 -13.40 12.71
C GLN A 138 19.58 -11.96 12.83
N VAL A 139 18.28 -11.74 12.61
CA VAL A 139 17.65 -10.40 12.65
C VAL A 139 17.87 -9.66 13.98
N PRO A 140 17.79 -10.29 15.16
CA PRO A 140 18.08 -9.60 16.42
C PRO A 140 19.49 -8.98 16.47
N ALA A 141 20.49 -9.66 15.91
CA ALA A 141 21.85 -9.13 15.84
C ALA A 141 21.96 -7.93 14.88
N LEU A 142 21.26 -7.98 13.74
CA LEU A 142 21.17 -6.86 12.81
C LEU A 142 20.52 -5.63 13.44
N LEU A 143 19.41 -5.81 14.18
CA LEU A 143 18.78 -4.73 14.93
C LEU A 143 19.76 -4.14 15.96
N ASN A 144 20.45 -4.97 16.72
CA ASN A 144 21.42 -4.49 17.71
C ASN A 144 22.56 -3.67 17.07
N SER A 145 22.98 -4.00 15.83
CA SER A 145 23.98 -3.21 15.11
C SER A 145 23.56 -1.75 14.89
N LEU A 146 22.25 -1.50 14.83
CA LEU A 146 21.68 -0.16 14.64
C LEU A 146 21.50 0.63 15.94
N HIS A 147 21.78 0.07 17.12
CA HIS A 147 21.47 0.71 18.42
C HIS A 147 22.05 2.14 18.60
N LEU A 148 23.16 2.46 17.94
CA LEU A 148 23.81 3.78 17.95
C LEU A 148 23.42 4.66 16.75
N HIS A 149 22.61 4.16 15.82
CA HIS A 149 22.17 4.94 14.67
C HIS A 149 21.27 6.10 15.15
N PRO A 150 21.56 7.35 14.76
CA PRO A 150 20.86 8.52 15.30
C PRO A 150 19.35 8.49 15.06
N GLU A 151 18.91 7.94 13.93
CA GLU A 151 17.48 7.86 13.58
C GLU A 151 16.81 6.54 13.98
N PHE A 152 17.58 5.44 14.02
CA PHE A 152 17.00 4.08 14.11
C PHE A 152 17.33 3.38 15.43
N GLY A 153 18.29 3.87 16.22
CA GLY A 153 18.76 3.21 17.43
C GLY A 153 17.65 2.96 18.45
N ARG A 154 16.79 3.96 18.69
CA ARG A 154 15.65 3.80 19.60
C ARG A 154 14.69 2.70 19.14
N TYR A 155 14.35 2.67 17.85
CA TYR A 155 13.48 1.64 17.30
C TYR A 155 14.13 0.25 17.38
N ALA A 156 15.43 0.17 17.15
CA ALA A 156 16.14 -1.10 17.20
C ALA A 156 16.17 -1.69 18.62
N LEU A 157 16.36 -0.83 19.64
CA LEU A 157 16.29 -1.23 21.05
C LEU A 157 14.88 -1.69 21.45
N GLU A 158 13.85 -0.93 21.08
CA GLU A 158 12.45 -1.30 21.35
C GLU A 158 12.06 -2.64 20.70
N LEU A 159 12.49 -2.86 19.46
CA LEU A 159 12.23 -4.10 18.73
C LEU A 159 13.01 -5.30 19.30
N ALA A 160 14.18 -5.07 19.92
CA ALA A 160 14.95 -6.13 20.55
C ALA A 160 14.30 -6.68 21.83
N GLU A 161 13.41 -5.93 22.47
CA GLU A 161 12.73 -6.30 23.71
C GLU A 161 11.39 -7.03 23.48
N ILE A 162 10.90 -7.12 22.24
CA ILE A 162 9.62 -7.74 21.91
C ILE A 162 9.77 -8.91 20.92
N PRO A 163 8.83 -9.87 20.92
CA PRO A 163 8.79 -10.90 19.88
C PRO A 163 8.63 -10.28 18.48
N LEU A 164 9.63 -10.50 17.61
CA LEU A 164 9.62 -9.97 16.26
C LEU A 164 8.55 -10.63 15.39
N ASN A 165 7.85 -9.83 14.58
CA ASN A 165 6.84 -10.31 13.66
C ASN A 165 7.45 -11.26 12.60
N ARG A 166 6.75 -12.37 12.32
CA ARG A 166 7.20 -13.43 11.40
C ARG A 166 6.50 -13.42 10.03
N HIS A 167 5.73 -12.39 9.71
CA HIS A 167 4.94 -12.28 8.47
C HIS A 167 5.80 -12.43 7.20
N SER A 168 7.06 -11.98 7.25
CA SER A 168 8.02 -12.10 6.15
C SER A 168 8.91 -13.34 6.23
N VAL A 169 8.66 -14.29 7.15
CA VAL A 169 9.48 -15.50 7.34
C VAL A 169 8.78 -16.68 6.69
N ASN A 170 9.31 -17.18 5.57
CA ASN A 170 8.74 -18.32 4.86
C ASN A 170 9.73 -18.90 3.85
N ASN A 171 10.27 -20.10 4.13
CA ASN A 171 11.25 -20.77 3.28
C ASN A 171 10.73 -21.06 1.87
N ASP A 172 9.46 -21.44 1.72
CA ASP A 172 8.86 -21.85 0.44
C ASP A 172 8.62 -20.65 -0.50
N LYS A 173 8.63 -19.43 0.03
CA LYS A 173 8.42 -18.19 -0.72
C LYS A 173 9.70 -17.43 -1.03
N VAL A 174 10.84 -17.91 -0.56
CA VAL A 174 12.16 -17.41 -0.95
C VAL A 174 12.45 -17.95 -2.36
N THR A 175 12.91 -17.07 -3.25
CA THR A 175 13.33 -17.45 -4.60
C THR A 175 14.85 -17.66 -4.61
N ASP A 176 15.55 -17.35 -5.70
CA ASP A 176 17.02 -17.45 -5.77
C ASP A 176 17.73 -16.62 -4.68
N HIS A 177 17.08 -15.55 -4.21
CA HIS A 177 17.57 -14.67 -3.15
C HIS A 177 16.43 -14.34 -2.17
N HIS A 178 16.80 -13.99 -0.93
CA HIS A 178 15.87 -13.52 0.08
C HIS A 178 15.61 -12.00 -0.04
N ALA A 179 14.72 -11.47 0.78
CA ALA A 179 14.43 -10.03 0.82
C ALA A 179 15.64 -9.18 1.24
N LEU A 180 15.66 -7.93 0.81
CA LEU A 180 16.69 -6.97 1.19
C LEU A 180 16.73 -6.73 2.70
N LEU A 181 17.88 -6.97 3.31
CA LEU A 181 18.23 -6.63 4.68
C LEU A 181 19.49 -5.75 4.69
N ILE A 182 19.70 -5.08 5.82
CA ILE A 182 20.97 -4.44 6.18
C ILE A 182 21.95 -5.47 6.75
#